data_AF-A0A964XUQ3-F1
#
_entry.id   AF-A0A964XUQ3-F1
#
_cell.length_a   1.000
_cell.length_b   1.000
_cell.length_c   1.000
_cell.angle_alpha   90.00
_cell.angle_beta   90.00
_cell.angle_gamma   90.00
#
_symmetry.space_group_name_H-M   'P 1'
#
loop_
_entity.id
_entity.type
_entity.pdbx_description
1 polymer ?
#
loop_
_entity_poly.entity_id
_entity_poly.type
_entity_poly.pdbx_seq_one_letter_code
_entity_poly.pdbx_strand_id
1 'polypeptide(L)'
;DAASPCYACLFPPDQAPEEVRCSTLGVLAPLVGVIGTLQATEAIKLLAGVGRSLVGRLQLLDGRSLEWTEMRLRRQPDCPVCQHRSR
;
A
#
# COMPACT_ATOMS: atom_id res chain seq x y z
N ASP A 1 6.41 -10.40 7.95
CA ASP A 1 5.81 -11.06 9.12
C ASP A 1 4.62 -11.90 8.63
N ALA A 2 4.50 -13.14 9.12
CA ALA A 2 3.44 -14.06 8.73
C ALA A 2 2.03 -13.58 9.14
N ALA A 3 1.92 -12.77 10.20
CA ALA A 3 0.64 -12.21 10.63
C ALA A 3 0.19 -10.98 9.80
N SER A 4 1.04 -10.44 8.94
CA SER A 4 0.76 -9.21 8.18
C SER A 4 -0.28 -9.41 7.07
N PRO A 5 -1.13 -8.39 6.77
CA PRO A 5 -2.01 -8.43 5.60
C PRO A 5 -1.20 -8.40 4.29
N CYS A 6 -1.75 -8.98 3.23
CA CYS A 6 -1.22 -8.82 1.87
C CYS A 6 -2.06 -7.81 1.07
N TYR A 7 -1.63 -7.48 -0.14
CA TYR A 7 -2.36 -6.58 -1.04
C TYR A 7 -3.81 -7.07 -1.30
N ALA A 8 -4.01 -8.37 -1.48
CA ALA A 8 -5.33 -8.96 -1.71
C ALA A 8 -6.26 -8.94 -0.48
N CYS A 9 -5.74 -8.64 0.72
CA CYS A 9 -6.60 -8.36 1.88
C CYS A 9 -7.30 -6.99 1.77
N LEU A 10 -6.81 -6.10 0.91
CA LEU A 10 -7.39 -4.78 0.65
C LEU A 10 -8.08 -4.72 -0.71
N PHE A 11 -7.48 -5.31 -1.74
CA PHE A 11 -8.00 -5.35 -3.11
C PHE A 11 -8.17 -6.80 -3.56
N PRO A 12 -9.33 -7.42 -3.27
CA PRO A 12 -9.62 -8.79 -3.68
C PRO A 12 -9.61 -8.93 -5.22
N PRO A 13 -9.04 -10.01 -5.78
CA PRO A 13 -8.93 -10.19 -7.24
C PRO A 13 -10.29 -10.36 -7.93
N ASP A 14 -11.31 -10.79 -7.21
CA ASP A 14 -12.70 -10.92 -7.66
C ASP A 14 -13.46 -9.58 -7.69
N GLN A 15 -12.89 -8.54 -7.08
CA GLN A 15 -13.47 -7.19 -6.98
C GLN A 15 -12.58 -6.19 -7.72
N ALA A 16 -12.39 -6.40 -9.02
CA ALA A 16 -11.63 -5.48 -9.86
C ALA A 16 -12.25 -4.07 -9.76
N PRO A 17 -11.48 -3.05 -9.34
CA PRO A 17 -11.92 -1.66 -9.43
C PRO A 17 -12.28 -1.33 -10.88
N GLU A 18 -13.23 -0.42 -11.11
CA GLU A 18 -13.39 0.19 -12.44
C GLU A 18 -12.02 0.67 -12.92
N GLU A 19 -11.55 0.16 -14.06
CA GLU A 19 -10.24 0.49 -14.60
C GLU A 19 -10.20 1.99 -14.97
N VAL A 20 -9.71 2.80 -14.04
CA VAL A 20 -9.33 4.17 -14.32
C VAL A 20 -7.92 4.15 -14.87
N ARG A 21 -7.78 4.03 -16.19
CA ARG A 21 -6.46 4.00 -16.83
C ARG A 21 -5.75 5.34 -16.60
N CYS A 22 -4.54 5.30 -16.04
CA CYS A 22 -3.68 6.49 -15.90
C CYS A 22 -3.45 7.23 -17.23
N SER A 23 -3.51 6.49 -18.36
CA SER A 23 -3.43 7.06 -19.71
C SER A 23 -4.62 7.95 -20.09
N THR A 24 -5.77 7.77 -19.42
CA THR A 24 -7.03 8.44 -19.77
C THR A 24 -7.31 9.65 -18.87
N LEU A 25 -6.88 9.62 -17.60
CA LEU A 25 -7.06 10.76 -16.66
C LEU A 25 -5.81 11.63 -16.46
N GLY A 26 -4.63 11.16 -16.89
CA GLY A 26 -3.36 11.81 -16.60
C GLY A 26 -2.96 11.67 -15.12
N VAL A 27 -1.68 11.87 -14.83
CA VAL A 27 -1.15 11.81 -13.45
C VAL A 27 -0.20 12.98 -13.24
N LEU A 28 -0.35 13.69 -12.13
CA LEU A 28 0.55 14.77 -11.75
C LEU A 28 1.92 14.19 -11.37
N ALA A 29 2.89 14.30 -12.28
CA ALA A 29 4.21 13.65 -12.15
C ALA A 29 4.92 13.87 -10.79
N PRO A 30 4.88 15.08 -10.18
CA PRO A 30 5.42 15.28 -8.84
C PRO A 30 4.84 14.36 -7.76
N LEU A 31 3.55 14.02 -7.80
CA LEU A 31 2.94 13.11 -6.82
C LEU A 31 3.52 11.70 -6.92
N VAL A 32 3.76 11.21 -8.14
CA VAL A 32 4.41 9.91 -8.34
C VAL A 32 5.84 9.92 -7.79
N GLY A 33 6.57 11.02 -7.95
CA GLY A 33 7.91 11.22 -7.38
C GLY A 33 7.92 11.19 -5.85
N VAL A 34 6.93 11.82 -5.20
CA VAL A 34 6.75 11.77 -3.75
C VAL A 34 6.51 10.34 -3.27
N ILE A 35 5.55 9.63 -3.88
CA ILE A 35 5.23 8.25 -3.51
C ILE A 35 6.43 7.33 -3.72
N GLY A 36 7.14 7.45 -4.85
CA GLY A 36 8.35 6.66 -5.12
C GLY A 36 9.47 6.90 -4.11
N THR A 37 9.68 8.14 -3.69
CA THR A 37 10.69 8.48 -2.66
C THR A 37 10.34 7.88 -1.29
N LEU A 38 9.05 7.87 -0.93
CA LEU A 38 8.57 7.24 0.30
C LEU A 38 8.74 5.72 0.27
N GLN A 39 8.47 5.08 -0.88
CA GLN A 39 8.72 3.66 -1.10
C GLN A 39 10.20 3.32 -0.96
N ALA A 40 11.09 4.11 -1.58
CA ALA A 40 12.55 3.93 -1.45
C ALA A 40 13.01 4.07 0.01
N THR A 41 12.48 5.07 0.72
CA THR A 41 12.77 5.27 2.15
C THR A 41 12.32 4.08 2.99
N GLU A 42 11.12 3.54 2.76
CA GLU A 42 10.63 2.34 3.46
C GLU A 42 11.50 1.12 3.18
N ALA A 43 11.93 0.92 1.93
CA ALA A 43 12.85 -0.16 1.56
C ALA A 43 14.19 -0.05 2.31
N ILE A 44 14.78 1.15 2.37
CA ILE A 44 16.02 1.40 3.10
C ILE A 44 15.84 1.10 4.60
N LYS A 45 14.75 1.57 5.21
CA LYS A 45 14.45 1.28 6.63
C LYS A 45 14.37 -0.22 6.91
N LEU A 46 13.69 -0.96 6.03
CA LEU A 46 13.57 -2.42 6.15
C LEU A 46 14.92 -3.11 6.06
N LEU A 47 15.74 -2.75 5.07
CA LEU A 47 17.07 -3.33 4.86
C LEU A 47 18.04 -3.02 6.00
N ALA A 48 17.98 -1.79 6.53
CA ALA A 48 18.84 -1.36 7.63
C ALA A 48 18.30 -1.80 9.01
N GLY A 49 17.08 -2.33 9.10
CA GLY A 49 16.45 -2.69 10.37
C GLY A 49 16.18 -1.49 11.29
N VAL A 50 15.94 -0.30 10.73
CA VAL A 50 15.77 0.95 11.49
C VAL A 50 14.35 1.51 11.40
N GLY A 51 13.96 2.25 12.44
CA GLY A 51 12.66 2.91 12.51
C GLY A 51 11.49 1.94 12.64
N ARG A 52 10.30 2.39 12.27
CA ARG A 52 9.06 1.60 12.30
C ARG A 52 8.57 1.38 10.88
N SER A 53 8.35 0.11 10.52
CA SER A 53 7.81 -0.24 9.21
C SER A 53 6.36 0.22 9.05
N LEU A 54 5.97 0.53 7.81
CA LEU A 54 4.60 0.80 7.36
C LEU A 54 3.80 -0.48 7.05
N VAL A 55 4.37 -1.68 7.27
CA VAL A 55 3.62 -2.94 7.12
C VAL A 55 2.29 -2.88 7.90
N GLY A 56 1.21 -3.28 7.21
CA GLY A 56 -0.15 -3.20 7.76
C GLY A 56 -0.77 -1.80 7.79
N ARG A 57 -0.15 -0.82 7.11
CA ARG A 57 -0.68 0.56 7.00
C ARG A 57 -0.77 0.97 5.53
N LEU A 58 -1.85 1.65 5.17
CA LEU A 58 -2.03 2.32 3.88
C LEU A 58 -1.92 3.82 4.11
N GLN A 59 -1.01 4.47 3.40
CA GLN A 59 -0.88 5.92 3.36
C GLN A 59 -1.55 6.45 2.09
N LEU A 60 -2.43 7.43 2.26
CA LEU A 60 -3.08 8.16 1.18
C LEU A 60 -2.63 9.61 1.22
N LEU A 61 -2.18 10.13 0.08
CA LEU A 61 -1.85 11.53 -0.12
C LEU A 61 -2.94 12.18 -0.98
N ASP A 62 -3.64 13.16 -0.42
CA ASP A 62 -4.44 14.07 -1.22
C ASP A 62 -3.51 15.11 -1.86
N GLY A 63 -3.36 15.08 -3.18
CA GLY A 63 -2.48 16.00 -3.89
C GLY A 63 -2.97 17.46 -3.96
N ARG A 64 -4.26 17.71 -3.67
CA ARG A 64 -4.87 19.04 -3.71
C ARG A 64 -4.72 19.76 -2.38
N SER A 65 -4.97 19.08 -1.26
CA SER A 65 -4.79 19.65 0.09
C SER A 65 -3.40 19.38 0.67
N LEU A 66 -2.65 18.45 0.08
CA LEU A 66 -1.37 17.93 0.58
C LEU A 66 -1.48 17.27 1.97
N GLU A 67 -2.63 16.67 2.23
CA GLU A 67 -2.91 15.99 3.49
C GLU A 67 -2.63 14.48 3.40
N TRP A 68 -2.16 13.93 4.51
CA TRP A 68 -1.91 12.50 4.67
C TRP A 68 -3.00 11.85 5.51
N THR A 69 -3.57 10.77 4.98
CA THR A 69 -4.45 9.87 5.74
C THR A 69 -3.77 8.53 5.92
N GLU A 70 -3.71 8.04 7.16
CA GLU A 70 -3.24 6.69 7.49
C GLU A 70 -4.43 5.78 7.79
N MET A 71 -4.46 4.61 7.15
CA MET A 71 -5.43 3.56 7.44
C MET A 71 -4.71 2.29 7.88
N ARG A 72 -5.18 1.68 8.98
CA ARG A 72 -4.66 0.39 9.44
C ARG A 72 -5.35 -0.75 8.69
N LEU A 73 -4.56 -1.62 8.08
CA LEU A 73 -5.02 -2.79 7.36
C LEU A 73 -4.99 -4.02 8.27
N ARG A 74 -6.04 -4.82 8.19
CA ARG A 74 -6.14 -6.11 8.88
C ARG A 74 -5.95 -7.25 7.89
N ARG A 75 -5.29 -8.32 8.32
CA ARG A 75 -5.25 -9.57 7.55
C ARG A 75 -6.66 -10.15 7.51
N GLN A 76 -7.17 -10.44 6.31
CA GLN A 76 -8.42 -11.16 6.16
C GLN A 76 -8.16 -12.67 6.41
N PRO A 77 -8.94 -13.35 7.27
CA PRO A 77 -8.79 -14.77 7.52
C PRO A 77 -8.89 -15.62 6.25
N ASP A 78 -9.86 -15.28 5.40
CA ASP A 78 -10.23 -16.04 4.20
C ASP A 78 -9.57 -15.48 2.93
N CYS A 79 -8.47 -14.73 3.07
CA CYS A 79 -7.79 -14.13 1.93
C CYS A 79 -7.23 -15.23 1.00
N PRO A 80 -7.64 -15.30 -0.28
CA PRO A 80 -7.25 -16.39 -1.18
C PRO A 80 -5.74 -16.45 -1.45
N VAL A 81 -5.03 -15.34 -1.20
CA VAL A 81 -3.58 -15.22 -1.46
C VAL A 81 -2.73 -15.51 -0.22
N CYS A 82 -3.16 -15.11 0.97
CA CYS A 82 -2.31 -15.21 2.17
C CYS A 82 -2.90 -16.03 3.32
N GLN A 83 -4.08 -16.62 3.17
CA GLN A 83 -4.69 -17.46 4.22
C GLN A 83 -3.77 -18.61 4.69
N HIS A 84 -3.02 -19.22 3.77
CA HIS A 84 -2.15 -20.36 4.05
C HIS A 84 -0.79 -19.96 4.66
N ARG A 85 -0.52 -18.66 4.89
CA ARG A 85 0.69 -18.24 5.63
C ARG A 85 0.49 -18.60 7.10
N SER A 86 1.04 -19.73 7.52
CA SER A 86 1.13 -20.11 8.93
C SER A 86 1.91 -19.05 9.70
N ARG A 87 1.43 -18.69 10.89
CA ARG A 87 2.24 -17.93 11.85
C ARG A 87 3.48 -18.74 12.24
#